data_AF-A0A8X6MH99-F1
#
_entry.id   AF-A0A8X6MH99-F1
#
_cell.length_a   1.000
_cell.length_b   1.000
_cell.length_c   1.000
_cell.angle_alpha   90.00
_cell.angle_beta   90.00
_cell.angle_gamma   90.00
#
_symmetry.space_group_name_H-M   'P 1'
#
loop_
_entity.id
_entity.type
_entity.pdbx_description
1 polymer ?
#
loop_
_entity_poly.entity_id
_entity_poly.type
_entity_poly.pdbx_seq_one_letter_code
_entity_poly.pdbx_strand_id
1 'polypeptide(L)'
;MPSRGSNVETKSNWWLGPSWLKNPSEEWPKSNIFLDEEIINVERKKTVISVTNIDNEDKIFYLFSDYPKLLMIVDWIYIFFDNCRDTKNFRKFGSITVEERTRAEITLLRIAQRESFTGSQDKKIPNYCG
;
A
#
# COMPACT_ATOMS: atom_id res chain seq x y z
N MET A 1 -47.40 -0.25 -40.73
CA MET A 1 -47.07 -0.22 -39.30
C MET A 1 -45.62 0.22 -39.14
N PRO A 2 -45.34 1.41 -38.62
CA PRO A 2 -44.02 1.73 -38.06
C PRO A 2 -44.05 1.45 -36.56
N SER A 3 -43.17 0.56 -36.12
CA SER A 3 -42.96 0.17 -34.74
C SER A 3 -42.16 1.22 -33.98
N ARG A 4 -42.43 1.31 -32.67
CA ARG A 4 -41.65 2.00 -31.62
C ARG A 4 -41.93 3.50 -31.47
N GLY A 5 -43.18 3.80 -31.10
CA GLY A 5 -43.49 5.01 -30.36
C GLY A 5 -42.93 4.95 -28.94
N SER A 6 -41.72 5.45 -28.76
CA SER A 6 -41.27 6.02 -27.50
C SER A 6 -40.81 7.44 -27.83
N ASN A 7 -41.69 8.40 -27.58
CA ASN A 7 -41.39 9.82 -27.65
C ASN A 7 -40.46 10.14 -26.46
N VAL A 8 -39.19 9.72 -26.56
CA VAL A 8 -38.17 10.17 -25.63
C VAL A 8 -37.82 11.57 -26.10
N GLU A 9 -38.41 12.57 -25.45
CA GLU A 9 -37.94 13.94 -25.57
C GLU A 9 -36.45 13.93 -25.20
N THR A 10 -35.57 13.94 -26.20
CA THR A 10 -34.13 14.14 -26.02
C THR A 10 -33.87 15.61 -25.67
N LYS A 11 -34.45 16.08 -24.58
CA LYS A 11 -34.29 17.44 -24.05
C LYS A 11 -33.14 17.56 -23.04
N SER A 12 -32.31 16.54 -22.92
CA SER A 12 -31.12 16.61 -22.09
C SER A 12 -29.87 16.52 -22.97
N ASN A 13 -29.31 17.67 -23.32
CA ASN A 13 -27.92 17.78 -23.71
C ASN A 13 -27.08 17.29 -22.51
N TRP A 14 -26.82 16.00 -22.44
CA TRP A 14 -26.13 15.36 -21.32
C TRP A 14 -24.74 15.99 -21.07
N TRP A 15 -24.15 16.61 -22.10
CA TRP A 15 -22.90 17.38 -22.02
C TRP A 15 -23.03 18.77 -21.38
N LEU A 16 -24.23 19.34 -21.27
CA LEU A 16 -24.45 20.60 -20.52
C LEU A 16 -24.41 20.40 -19.00
N GLY A 17 -24.40 19.13 -18.56
CA GLY A 17 -24.53 18.76 -17.17
C GLY A 17 -25.92 19.07 -16.60
N PRO A 18 -26.17 18.65 -15.35
CA PRO A 18 -27.39 19.00 -14.64
C PRO A 18 -27.52 20.51 -14.43
N SER A 19 -28.74 21.02 -14.32
CA SER A 19 -29.01 22.45 -14.11
C SER A 19 -28.28 23.04 -12.91
N TRP A 20 -28.18 22.27 -11.81
CA TRP A 20 -27.49 22.68 -10.58
C TRP A 20 -25.99 22.88 -10.76
N LEU A 21 -25.35 22.29 -11.78
CA LEU A 21 -23.91 22.47 -12.01
C LEU A 21 -23.56 23.91 -12.45
N LYS A 22 -24.55 24.62 -13.01
CA LYS A 22 -24.41 26.02 -13.43
C LYS A 22 -24.62 27.02 -12.30
N ASN A 23 -25.15 26.56 -11.17
CA ASN A 23 -25.48 27.41 -10.03
C ASN A 23 -24.28 27.49 -9.05
N PRO A 24 -24.29 28.47 -8.12
CA PRO A 24 -23.28 28.57 -7.06
C PRO A 24 -23.14 27.26 -6.27
N SER A 25 -21.95 27.01 -5.72
CA SER A 25 -21.63 25.77 -5.01
C SER A 25 -22.52 25.53 -3.78
N GLU A 26 -23.15 26.57 -3.22
CA GLU A 26 -24.12 26.40 -2.14
C GLU A 26 -25.40 25.67 -2.57
N GLU A 27 -25.77 25.77 -3.84
CA GLU A 27 -26.96 25.13 -4.44
C GLU A 27 -26.68 23.73 -4.99
N TRP A 28 -25.42 23.30 -4.96
CA TRP A 28 -25.08 21.95 -5.39
C TRP A 28 -25.72 20.95 -4.43
N PRO A 29 -26.18 19.79 -4.94
CA PRO A 29 -26.68 18.74 -4.07
C PRO A 29 -25.56 18.32 -3.11
N LYS A 30 -25.72 18.68 -1.84
CA LYS A 30 -24.82 18.24 -0.78
C LYS A 30 -25.04 16.74 -0.63
N SER A 31 -24.08 15.95 -1.08
CA SER A 31 -24.06 14.54 -0.78
C SER A 31 -23.84 14.41 0.73
N ASN A 32 -24.91 14.16 1.47
CA ASN A 32 -24.78 13.52 2.78
C ASN A 32 -24.31 12.10 2.50
N ILE A 33 -23.01 11.95 2.32
CA ILE A 33 -22.37 10.64 2.19
C ILE A 33 -22.43 10.01 3.57
N PHE A 34 -23.54 9.35 3.89
CA PHE A 34 -23.57 8.39 4.97
C PHE A 34 -22.73 7.20 4.50
N LEU A 35 -21.45 7.20 4.88
CA LEU A 35 -20.58 6.06 4.68
C LEU A 35 -21.09 4.95 5.60
N ASP A 36 -21.93 4.07 5.07
CA ASP A 36 -22.29 2.85 5.76
C ASP A 36 -21.09 1.90 5.69
N GLU A 37 -20.35 1.81 6.80
CA GLU A 37 -19.17 0.95 6.91
C GLU A 37 -19.52 -0.53 6.66
N GLU A 38 -20.78 -0.93 6.88
CA GLU A 38 -21.27 -2.28 6.65
C GLU A 38 -21.35 -2.57 5.13
N ILE A 39 -21.92 -1.64 4.35
CA ILE A 39 -21.98 -1.75 2.87
C ILE A 39 -20.56 -1.79 2.28
N ILE A 40 -19.66 -0.94 2.76
CA ILE A 40 -18.26 -0.88 2.30
C ILE A 40 -17.54 -2.20 2.60
N ASN A 41 -17.77 -2.78 3.78
CA ASN A 41 -17.15 -4.06 4.17
C ASN A 41 -17.75 -5.25 3.40
N VAL A 42 -19.02 -5.21 3.03
CA VAL A 42 -19.65 -6.22 2.17
C VAL A 42 -19.06 -6.17 0.75
N GLU A 43 -18.81 -4.99 0.20
CA GLU A 43 -18.22 -4.83 -1.14
C GLU A 43 -16.72 -5.12 -1.17
N ARG A 44 -16.04 -5.09 -0.01
CA ARG A 44 -14.63 -5.44 0.12
C ARG A 44 -14.39 -6.92 -0.22
N LYS A 45 -14.15 -7.20 -1.51
CA LYS A 45 -13.74 -8.51 -1.99
C LYS A 45 -12.48 -8.94 -1.23
N LYS A 46 -12.56 -10.04 -0.49
CA LYS A 46 -11.39 -10.72 0.07
C LYS A 46 -10.61 -11.34 -1.09
N THR A 47 -9.72 -10.58 -1.71
CA THR A 47 -8.72 -11.13 -2.62
C THR A 47 -7.77 -12.00 -1.81
N VAL A 48 -8.00 -13.31 -1.84
CA VAL A 48 -7.06 -14.30 -1.33
C VAL A 48 -5.90 -14.36 -2.32
N ILE A 49 -4.81 -13.67 -2.00
CA ILE A 49 -3.58 -13.76 -2.77
C ILE A 49 -2.89 -15.06 -2.31
N SER A 50 -2.93 -16.09 -3.15
CA SER A 50 -2.13 -17.30 -2.95
C SER A 50 -0.73 -17.05 -3.51
N VAL A 51 0.28 -17.01 -2.63
CA VAL A 51 1.69 -16.89 -3.04
C VAL A 51 2.22 -18.30 -3.28
N THR A 52 2.40 -18.71 -4.53
CA THR A 52 2.70 -20.11 -4.90
C THR A 52 4.17 -20.41 -5.23
N ASN A 53 5.10 -19.48 -5.05
CA ASN A 53 6.54 -19.77 -5.12
C ASN A 53 7.28 -18.77 -4.23
N ILE A 54 7.73 -19.22 -3.06
CA ILE A 54 8.73 -18.50 -2.28
C ILE A 54 10.06 -19.13 -2.68
N ASP A 55 10.73 -18.58 -3.69
CA ASP A 55 12.18 -18.76 -3.78
C ASP A 55 12.74 -18.25 -2.44
N ASN A 56 13.39 -19.10 -1.65
CA ASN A 56 13.89 -18.75 -0.32
C ASN A 56 15.11 -17.80 -0.35
N GLU A 57 15.43 -17.23 -1.51
CA GLU A 57 16.52 -16.28 -1.70
C GLU A 57 16.01 -14.85 -1.53
N ASP A 58 16.64 -14.09 -0.63
CA ASP A 58 16.27 -12.70 -0.36
C ASP A 58 16.81 -11.80 -1.48
N LYS A 59 16.09 -11.72 -2.60
CA LYS A 59 16.51 -10.91 -3.76
C LYS A 59 16.53 -9.39 -3.52
N ILE A 60 16.37 -8.93 -2.28
CA ILE A 60 16.17 -7.52 -1.92
C ILE A 60 17.34 -6.62 -2.34
N PHE A 61 18.58 -7.14 -2.28
CA PHE A 61 19.77 -6.41 -2.72
C PHE A 61 19.88 -6.29 -4.26
N TYR A 62 19.21 -7.16 -5.01
CA TYR A 62 19.18 -7.08 -6.48
C TYR A 62 18.09 -6.13 -7.01
N LEU A 63 17.08 -5.82 -6.19
CA LEU A 63 16.00 -4.91 -6.58
C LEU A 63 16.44 -3.44 -6.57
N PHE A 64 17.47 -3.10 -5.80
CA PHE A 64 17.94 -1.72 -5.62
C PHE A 64 19.46 -1.66 -5.61
N SER A 65 20.02 -0.78 -6.43
CA SER A 65 21.47 -0.57 -6.55
C SER A 65 22.02 0.51 -5.60
N ASP A 66 21.17 1.13 -4.79
CA ASP A 66 21.49 2.25 -3.89
C ASP A 66 21.12 1.86 -2.46
N TYR A 67 22.12 1.79 -1.57
CA TYR A 67 21.94 1.37 -0.18
C TYR A 67 21.08 2.35 0.64
N PRO A 68 21.33 3.68 0.64
CA PRO A 68 20.42 4.65 1.24
C PRO A 68 18.96 4.52 0.79
N LYS A 69 18.73 4.30 -0.50
CA LYS A 69 17.39 4.08 -1.07
C LYS A 69 16.78 2.79 -0.55
N LEU A 70 17.56 1.71 -0.51
CA LEU A 70 17.12 0.42 0.01
C LEU A 70 16.73 0.53 1.50
N LEU A 71 17.56 1.18 2.32
CA LEU A 71 17.23 1.49 3.72
C LEU A 71 15.90 2.20 3.85
N MET A 72 15.73 3.30 3.09
CA MET A 72 14.48 4.08 3.11
C MET A 72 13.26 3.22 2.73
N ILE A 73 13.38 2.32 1.75
CA ILE A 73 12.29 1.44 1.35
C ILE A 73 11.93 0.46 2.46
N VAL A 74 12.94 -0.15 3.09
CA VAL A 74 12.72 -1.07 4.21
C VAL A 74 12.09 -0.34 5.41
N ASP A 75 12.52 0.89 5.70
CA ASP A 75 11.89 1.76 6.71
C ASP A 75 10.39 1.92 6.43
N TRP A 76 10.05 2.32 5.19
CA TRP A 76 8.65 2.52 4.79
C TRP A 76 7.82 1.25 4.83
N ILE A 77 8.41 0.09 4.51
CA ILE A 77 7.73 -1.20 4.63
C ILE A 77 7.35 -1.47 6.09
N TYR A 78 8.26 -1.22 7.03
CA TYR A 78 7.97 -1.39 8.46
C TYR A 78 6.91 -0.40 8.96
N ILE A 79 7.04 0.88 8.61
CA ILE A 79 6.04 1.91 8.96
C ILE A 79 4.67 1.55 8.40
N PHE A 80 4.62 1.13 7.14
CA PHE A 80 3.38 0.69 6.50
C PHE A 80 2.75 -0.50 7.23
N PHE A 81 3.56 -1.50 7.57
CA PHE A 81 3.11 -2.69 8.26
C PHE A 81 2.57 -2.39 9.66
N ASP A 82 3.27 -1.56 10.42
CA ASP A 82 2.84 -1.12 11.75
C ASP A 82 1.52 -0.32 11.62
N ASN A 83 1.44 0.62 10.68
CA ASN A 83 0.23 1.42 10.42
C ASN A 83 -0.98 0.59 9.92
N CYS A 84 -0.74 -0.56 9.28
CA CYS A 84 -1.81 -1.47 8.88
C CYS A 84 -2.44 -2.18 10.08
N ARG A 85 -1.71 -2.32 11.19
CA ARG A 85 -2.16 -2.95 12.43
C ARG A 85 -2.83 -1.96 13.39
N ASP A 86 -2.46 -0.68 13.27
CA ASP A 86 -2.99 0.38 14.12
C ASP A 86 -4.34 0.92 13.63
N THR A 87 -5.20 1.33 14.57
CA THR A 87 -6.40 2.10 14.25
C THR A 87 -6.01 3.48 13.76
N LYS A 88 -6.87 4.14 12.97
CA LYS A 88 -6.57 5.39 12.25
C LYS A 88 -5.90 6.47 13.13
N ASN A 89 -6.27 6.53 14.41
CA ASN A 89 -5.81 7.56 15.35
C ASN A 89 -4.39 7.32 15.90
N PHE A 90 -3.89 6.08 15.85
CA PHE A 90 -2.55 5.72 16.35
C PHE A 90 -1.52 5.51 15.24
N ARG A 91 -1.95 5.62 13.98
CA ARG A 91 -1.05 5.51 12.84
C ARG A 91 0.02 6.59 12.93
N LYS A 92 1.26 6.17 12.69
CA LYS A 92 2.42 7.04 12.63
C LYS A 92 2.45 7.77 11.30
N PHE A 93 2.61 9.08 11.38
CA PHE A 93 2.83 9.96 10.24
C PHE A 93 4.04 10.84 10.54
N GLY A 94 4.86 11.14 9.54
CA GLY A 94 6.00 12.04 9.67
C GLY A 94 7.32 11.42 9.24
N SER A 95 8.42 11.95 9.78
CA SER A 95 9.77 11.51 9.47
C SER A 95 10.12 10.17 10.11
N ILE A 96 10.92 9.38 9.40
CA ILE A 96 11.48 8.11 9.89
C ILE A 96 12.32 8.38 11.14
N THR A 97 12.04 7.66 12.24
CA THR A 97 12.81 7.81 13.49
C THR A 97 14.16 7.10 13.42
N VAL A 98 15.06 7.38 14.37
CA VAL A 98 16.37 6.69 14.45
C VAL A 98 16.17 5.20 14.69
N GLU A 99 15.20 4.83 15.53
CA GLU A 99 14.90 3.44 15.85
C GLU A 99 14.37 2.67 14.63
N GLU A 100 13.51 3.31 13.84
CA GLU A 100 13.01 2.74 12.57
C GLU A 100 14.16 2.53 11.59
N ARG A 101 15.02 3.53 11.43
CA ARG A 101 16.24 3.44 10.61
C ARG A 101 17.15 2.30 11.05
N THR A 102 17.42 2.19 12.34
CA THR A 102 18.25 1.12 12.90
C THR A 102 17.63 -0.25 12.67
N ARG A 103 16.30 -0.37 12.77
CA ARG A 103 15.59 -1.63 12.49
C ARG A 103 15.76 -2.06 11.03
N ALA A 104 15.64 -1.14 10.07
CA ALA A 104 15.87 -1.44 8.67
C ALA A 104 17.32 -1.88 8.40
N GLU A 105 18.29 -1.16 8.98
CA GLU A 105 19.71 -1.50 8.84
C GLU A 105 20.05 -2.88 9.40
N ILE A 106 19.62 -3.18 10.63
CA ILE A 106 19.81 -4.50 11.24
C ILE A 106 19.17 -5.59 10.38
N THR A 107 18.02 -5.32 9.78
CA THR A 107 17.32 -6.28 8.91
C THR A 107 18.15 -6.58 7.66
N LEU A 108 18.63 -5.55 6.97
CA LEU A 108 19.48 -5.71 5.79
C LEU A 108 20.79 -6.44 6.12
N LEU A 109 21.42 -6.09 7.24
CA LEU A 109 22.65 -6.76 7.70
C LEU A 109 22.40 -8.26 7.98
N ARG A 110 21.28 -8.62 8.61
CA ARG A 110 20.91 -10.01 8.85
C ARG A 110 20.69 -10.78 7.54
N ILE A 111 20.05 -10.16 6.56
CA ILE A 111 19.87 -10.75 5.22
C ILE A 111 21.24 -10.99 4.58
N ALA A 112 22.09 -9.95 4.53
CA ALA A 112 23.42 -10.06 3.94
C ALA A 112 24.28 -11.14 4.63
N GLN A 113 24.22 -11.23 5.96
CA GLN A 113 24.90 -12.27 6.73
C GLN A 113 24.38 -13.67 6.38
N ARG A 114 23.05 -13.84 6.30
CA ARG A 114 22.43 -15.12 5.96
C ARG A 114 22.81 -15.60 4.56
N GLU A 115 22.94 -14.67 3.60
CA GLU A 115 23.37 -14.99 2.24
C GLU A 115 24.88 -15.25 2.13
N SER A 116 25.68 -14.59 2.97
CA SER A 116 27.14 -14.61 2.84
C SER A 116 27.83 -15.75 3.60
N PHE A 117 27.19 -16.26 4.66
CA PHE A 117 27.76 -17.24 5.59
C PHE A 117 26.92 -18.52 5.69
N THR A 118 27.57 -19.67 5.72
CA THR A 118 26.93 -20.99 5.88
C THR A 118 26.71 -21.40 7.33
N GLY A 119 26.76 -20.46 8.28
CA GLY A 119 26.58 -20.69 9.72
C GLY A 119 27.87 -20.52 10.54
N SER A 120 27.86 -20.94 11.81
CA SER A 120 28.92 -20.68 12.78
C SER A 120 30.28 -21.32 12.46
N GLN A 121 30.31 -22.28 11.54
CA GLN A 121 31.53 -22.98 11.09
C GLN A 121 32.03 -22.44 9.73
N ASP A 122 31.47 -21.32 9.25
CA ASP A 122 31.91 -20.72 8.00
C ASP A 122 33.38 -20.27 8.11
N LYS A 123 34.20 -20.63 7.12
CA LYS A 123 35.64 -20.35 7.08
C LYS A 123 35.97 -18.86 7.09
N LYS A 124 35.01 -17.99 6.73
CA LYS A 124 35.14 -16.53 6.78
C LYS A 124 34.95 -15.97 8.19
N ILE A 125 34.34 -16.73 9.10
CA ILE A 125 34.20 -16.34 10.51
C ILE A 125 35.52 -16.69 11.21
N PRO A 126 36.20 -15.70 11.82
CA PRO A 126 37.42 -16.00 12.57
C PRO A 126 37.10 -16.95 13.71
N ASN A 127 37.86 -18.04 13.83
CA ASN A 127 37.81 -18.92 14.98
C ASN A 127 38.37 -18.17 16.20
N TYR A 128 37.50 -17.44 16.89
CA TYR A 128 37.79 -17.00 18.25
C TYR A 128 37.61 -18.21 19.17
N CYS A 129 38.64 -19.06 19.22
CA CYS A 129 38.77 -20.05 20.29
C CYS A 129 38.96 -19.29 21.60
N GLY A 130 38.00 -19.42 22.53
CA GLY A 130 38.16 -19.05 23.93
C GLY A 130 38.90 -20.12 24.71
#